data_AF-A0A940R3X8-F1
#
_entry.id   AF-A0A940R3X8-F1
#
_cell.length_a   1.000
_cell.length_b   1.000
_cell.length_c   1.000
_cell.angle_alpha   90.00
_cell.angle_beta   90.00
_cell.angle_gamma   90.00
#
_symmetry.space_group_name_H-M   'P 1'
#
loop_
_entity.id
_entity.type
_entity.pdbx_description
1 polymer ?
#
loop_
_entity_poly.entity_id
_entity_poly.type
_entity_poly.pdbx_seq_one_letter_code
_entity_poly.pdbx_strand_id
1 'polypeptide(L)'
;IRFGKMPQTAPATPSLFKGEFVLNEVADTYFDMRSFGKGIVFLNGHHLGKYWHIGPQQTIYVPAEWLKKGKNEVIVLDELKTDHTILPSSANHILTKPVNATK
;
A
#
# COMPACT_ATOMS: atom_id res chain seq x y z
N ILE A 1 -6.25 -6.42 -2.24
CA ILE A 1 -5.85 -7.21 -1.05
C ILE A 1 -6.80 -6.88 0.10
N ARG A 2 -7.29 -7.85 0.87
CA ARG A 2 -8.16 -7.61 2.04
C ARG A 2 -7.37 -7.78 3.33
N PHE A 3 -7.58 -6.88 4.30
CA PHE A 3 -7.03 -7.00 5.66
C PHE A 3 -8.08 -7.56 6.61
N GLY A 4 -7.61 -8.18 7.71
CA GLY A 4 -8.47 -8.53 8.83
C GLY A 4 -9.05 -7.25 9.47
N LYS A 5 -10.31 -7.30 9.91
CA LYS A 5 -10.94 -6.18 10.61
C LYS A 5 -10.29 -5.98 11.97
N MET A 6 -9.83 -4.75 12.26
CA MET A 6 -9.50 -4.33 13.60
C MET A 6 -10.74 -3.73 14.31
N PRO A 7 -10.78 -3.76 15.66
CA PRO A 7 -11.82 -3.09 16.43
C PRO A 7 -11.83 -1.59 16.12
N GLN A 8 -12.98 -1.07 15.70
CA GLN A 8 -13.15 0.29 15.17
C GLN A 8 -13.06 1.40 16.24
N THR A 9 -12.87 1.02 17.51
CA THR A 9 -12.87 1.90 18.69
C THR A 9 -11.49 2.14 19.30
N ALA A 10 -10.42 1.61 18.72
CA ALA A 10 -9.07 1.89 19.19
C ALA A 10 -8.63 3.31 18.77
N PRO A 11 -7.98 4.09 19.67
CA PRO A 11 -7.38 5.36 19.28
C PRO A 11 -6.43 5.17 18.09
N ALA A 12 -6.25 6.21 17.27
CA ALA A 12 -5.36 6.17 16.11
C ALA A 12 -3.90 5.99 16.56
N THR A 13 -3.49 4.74 16.73
CA THR A 13 -2.14 4.34 17.10
C THR A 13 -1.46 3.65 15.93
N PRO A 14 -0.12 3.73 15.83
CA PRO A 14 0.63 2.98 14.82
C PRO A 14 0.26 1.50 14.86
N SER A 15 -0.20 0.98 13.72
CA SER A 15 -0.82 -0.34 13.63
C SER A 15 -0.31 -1.10 12.42
N LEU A 16 -0.16 -2.42 12.59
CA LEU A 16 0.32 -3.32 11.54
C LEU A 16 -0.85 -4.08 10.93
N PHE A 17 -0.97 -4.00 9.61
CA PHE A 17 -2.00 -4.68 8.82
C PHE A 17 -1.36 -5.74 7.96
N LYS A 18 -1.79 -7.00 8.14
CA LYS A 18 -1.36 -8.13 7.31
C LYS A 18 -2.49 -8.57 6.39
N GLY A 19 -2.20 -8.67 5.10
CA GLY A 19 -3.11 -9.12 4.06
C GLY A 19 -2.44 -10.16 3.16
N GLU A 20 -3.23 -11.06 2.61
CA GLU A 20 -2.75 -12.09 1.69
C GLU A 20 -3.58 -12.06 0.40
N PHE A 21 -2.94 -12.45 -0.71
CA PHE A 21 -3.58 -12.54 -2.02
C PHE A 21 -2.91 -13.59 -2.89
N VAL A 22 -3.63 -14.10 -3.90
CA VAL A 22 -3.15 -15.13 -4.82
C VAL A 22 -3.06 -14.57 -6.23
N LEU A 23 -1.96 -14.86 -6.92
CA LEU A 23 -1.73 -14.46 -8.32
C LEU A 23 -1.51 -15.69 -9.20
N ASN A 24 -2.11 -15.70 -10.39
CA ASN A 24 -1.83 -16.70 -11.42
C ASN A 24 -0.61 -16.31 -12.27
N GLU A 25 -0.42 -15.01 -12.47
CA GLU A 25 0.66 -14.41 -13.24
C GLU A 25 1.23 -13.20 -12.49
N VAL A 26 2.50 -12.88 -12.77
CA VAL A 26 3.21 -11.76 -12.13
C VAL A 26 3.56 -10.73 -13.19
N ALA A 27 3.40 -9.46 -12.84
CA ALA A 27 3.79 -8.31 -13.63
C ALA A 27 4.03 -7.13 -12.69
N ASP A 28 4.78 -6.14 -13.17
CA ASP A 28 4.99 -4.91 -12.44
C ASP A 28 3.65 -4.23 -12.15
N THR A 29 3.51 -3.69 -10.95
CA THR A 29 2.26 -3.06 -10.53
C THR A 29 2.52 -1.97 -9.50
N TYR A 30 1.45 -1.39 -8.99
CA TYR A 30 1.46 -0.35 -7.98
C TYR A 30 0.42 -0.62 -6.92
N PHE A 31 0.77 -0.44 -5.66
CA PHE A 31 -0.19 -0.39 -4.56
C PHE A 31 -0.72 1.03 -4.40
N ASP A 32 -2.05 1.18 -4.35
CA ASP A 32 -2.73 2.46 -4.16
C ASP A 32 -2.86 2.80 -2.67
N MET A 33 -2.13 3.84 -2.25
CA MET A 33 -2.00 4.22 -0.85
C MET A 33 -2.88 5.44 -0.49
N ARG A 34 -3.76 5.91 -1.39
CA ARG A 34 -4.59 7.12 -1.17
C ARG A 34 -5.53 7.01 0.03
N SER A 35 -6.04 5.81 0.30
CA SER A 35 -6.91 5.55 1.45
C SER A 35 -6.13 5.43 2.76
N PHE A 36 -4.81 5.26 2.70
CA PHE A 36 -3.93 5.13 3.86
C PHE A 36 -3.53 6.50 4.42
N GLY A 37 -2.85 6.50 5.56
CA GLY A 37 -2.36 7.65 6.28
C GLY A 37 -0.90 7.95 5.98
N LYS A 38 0.01 7.34 6.75
CA LYS A 38 1.47 7.47 6.60
C LYS A 38 2.13 6.21 7.16
N GLY A 39 3.14 5.70 6.47
CA GLY A 39 3.94 4.61 7.01
C GLY A 39 4.75 3.89 5.95
N ILE A 40 4.87 2.57 6.09
CA ILE A 40 5.71 1.72 5.23
C ILE A 40 4.96 0.45 4.79
N VAL A 41 5.37 -0.08 3.63
CA VAL A 41 4.80 -1.31 3.06
C VAL A 41 5.90 -2.37 2.88
N PHE A 42 5.56 -3.61 3.19
CA PHE A 42 6.36 -4.79 2.89
C PHE A 42 5.57 -5.74 1.99
N LEU A 43 6.26 -6.36 1.04
CA LEU A 43 5.73 -7.43 0.19
C LEU A 43 6.64 -8.64 0.30
N ASN A 44 6.08 -9.78 0.72
CA ASN A 44 6.83 -11.04 0.85
C ASN A 44 8.14 -10.90 1.65
N GLY A 45 8.17 -10.00 2.65
CA GLY A 45 9.37 -9.69 3.45
C GLY A 45 10.26 -8.57 2.90
N HIS A 46 10.05 -8.10 1.67
CA HIS A 46 10.79 -6.99 1.07
C HIS A 46 10.17 -5.64 1.45
N HIS A 47 10.99 -4.70 1.93
CA HIS A 47 10.56 -3.33 2.22
C HIS A 47 10.39 -2.53 0.92
N LEU A 48 9.15 -2.22 0.54
CA LEU A 48 8.82 -1.46 -0.67
C LEU A 48 9.03 0.06 -0.49
N GLY A 49 9.05 0.53 0.76
CA GLY A 49 9.32 1.92 1.10
C GLY A 49 8.16 2.62 1.80
N LYS A 50 8.30 3.95 1.88
CA LYS A 50 7.38 4.84 2.61
C LYS A 50 6.26 5.34 1.70
N TYR A 51 5.07 5.53 2.28
CA TYR A 51 3.99 6.30 1.67
C TYR A 51 3.52 7.39 2.63
N TRP A 52 2.91 8.43 2.07
CA TRP A 52 2.22 9.44 2.85
C TRP A 52 1.12 10.08 2.02
N HIS A 53 -0.11 10.07 2.52
CA HIS A 53 -1.29 10.57 1.81
C HIS A 53 -1.20 12.05 1.37
N ILE A 54 -0.29 12.85 1.95
CA ILE A 54 -0.08 14.25 1.54
C ILE A 54 0.44 14.39 0.10
N GLY A 55 1.04 13.33 -0.45
CA GLY A 55 1.55 13.28 -1.83
C GLY A 55 2.92 13.96 -2.02
N PRO A 56 3.35 14.17 -3.29
CA PRO A 56 2.59 13.95 -4.52
C PRO A 56 2.48 12.48 -4.96
N GLN A 57 3.36 11.62 -4.47
CA GLN A 57 3.32 10.18 -4.76
C GLN A 57 2.20 9.52 -3.95
N GLN A 58 1.25 8.88 -4.65
CA GLN A 58 0.09 8.24 -4.04
C GLN A 58 0.07 6.71 -4.22
N THR A 59 1.07 6.19 -4.92
CA THR A 59 1.25 4.76 -5.16
C THR A 59 2.68 4.31 -4.87
N ILE A 60 2.85 3.09 -4.38
CA ILE A 60 4.15 2.43 -4.23
C ILE A 60 4.35 1.45 -5.37
N TYR A 61 5.52 1.52 -6.03
CA TYR A 61 5.92 0.58 -7.07
C TYR A 61 6.14 -0.82 -6.50
N VAL A 62 5.67 -1.84 -7.23
CA VAL A 62 5.78 -3.25 -6.87
C VAL A 62 6.45 -3.98 -8.03
N PRO A 63 7.73 -4.36 -7.88
CA PRO A 63 8.44 -5.14 -8.89
C PRO A 63 7.85 -6.54 -9.06
N ALA A 64 7.72 -7.00 -10.30
CA ALA A 64 7.27 -8.35 -10.62
C ALA A 64 8.15 -9.42 -9.96
N GLU A 65 9.45 -9.16 -9.81
CA GLU A 65 10.43 -10.09 -9.22
C GLU A 65 10.19 -10.33 -7.72
N TRP A 66 9.48 -9.42 -7.04
CA TRP A 66 9.14 -9.56 -5.63
C TRP A 66 7.77 -10.22 -5.41
N LEU A 67 7.01 -10.41 -6.50
CA LEU A 67 5.77 -11.16 -6.52
C LEU A 67 6.04 -12.64 -6.77
N LYS A 68 5.14 -13.48 -6.27
CA LYS A 68 5.15 -14.93 -6.46
C LYS A 68 3.90 -15.35 -7.23
N LYS A 69 4.03 -16.32 -8.13
CA LYS A 69 2.86 -17.10 -8.56
C LYS A 69 2.33 -17.87 -7.34
N GLY A 70 1.03 -17.83 -7.12
CA GLY A 70 0.41 -18.33 -5.90
C GLY A 70 0.32 -17.26 -4.81
N LYS A 71 0.58 -17.66 -3.57
CA LYS A 71 0.32 -16.86 -2.37
C LYS A 71 1.37 -15.76 -2.16
N ASN A 72 0.90 -14.54 -1.95
CA ASN A 72 1.68 -13.35 -1.61
C ASN A 72 1.17 -12.74 -0.30
N GLU A 73 2.08 -12.16 0.48
CA GLU A 73 1.80 -11.47 1.73
C GLU A 73 2.16 -9.99 1.62
N VAL A 74 1.27 -9.11 2.07
CA VAL A 74 1.56 -7.69 2.26
C VAL A 74 1.40 -7.33 3.73
N ILE A 75 2.37 -6.59 4.24
CA ILE A 75 2.32 -6.00 5.57
C ILE A 75 2.39 -4.49 5.40
N VAL A 76 1.44 -3.75 5.97
CA VAL A 76 1.45 -2.29 6.01
C VAL A 76 1.54 -1.83 7.45
N LEU A 77 2.49 -0.96 7.76
CA LEU A 77 2.44 -0.15 8.97
C LEU A 77 1.74 1.16 8.60
N ASP A 78 0.65 1.52 9.30
CA ASP A 78 0.04 2.84 9.22
C ASP A 78 0.13 3.53 10.59
N GLU A 79 0.69 4.74 10.60
CA GLU A 79 0.92 5.57 11.78
C GLU A 79 -0.28 6.45 12.13
N LEU A 80 -1.20 6.68 11.20
CA LEU A 80 -2.25 7.70 11.31
C LEU A 80 -3.67 7.15 11.22
N LYS A 81 -3.87 5.97 10.63
CA LYS A 81 -5.20 5.38 10.39
C LYS A 81 -5.26 3.92 10.85
N THR A 82 -6.43 3.51 11.32
CA THR A 82 -6.66 2.18 11.92
C THR A 82 -7.73 1.35 11.20
N ASP A 83 -8.41 1.90 10.20
CA ASP A 83 -9.66 1.39 9.61
C ASP A 83 -9.50 0.76 8.22
N HIS A 84 -8.28 0.34 7.85
CA HIS A 84 -8.00 -0.24 6.53
C HIS A 84 -8.64 -1.62 6.36
N THR A 85 -9.48 -1.74 5.33
CA THR A 85 -10.10 -3.03 4.96
C THR A 85 -9.57 -3.56 3.63
N ILE A 86 -9.18 -2.68 2.71
CA ILE A 86 -8.78 -3.02 1.34
C ILE A 86 -7.55 -2.21 0.93
N LEU A 87 -6.54 -2.89 0.39
CA LEU A 87 -5.45 -2.27 -0.38
C LEU A 87 -5.67 -2.57 -1.87
N PRO A 88 -6.02 -1.58 -2.69
CA PRO A 88 -6.14 -1.74 -4.14
C PRO A 88 -4.77 -1.84 -4.82
N SER A 89 -4.72 -2.58 -5.93
CA SER A 89 -3.59 -2.57 -6.87
C SER A 89 -3.98 -1.87 -8.17
N SER A 90 -3.06 -1.16 -8.78
CA SER A 90 -3.22 -0.40 -10.03
C SER A 90 -2.13 -0.81 -11.02
N ALA A 91 -2.48 -0.88 -12.31
CA ALA A 91 -1.48 -1.04 -13.38
C ALA A 91 -0.65 0.25 -13.59
N ASN A 92 -1.19 1.40 -13.18
CA ASN A 92 -0.59 2.71 -13.41
C ASN A 92 -0.11 3.35 -12.11
N HIS A 93 1.01 4.05 -12.19
CA HIS A 93 1.52 4.94 -11.16
C HIS A 93 0.60 6.17 -11.02
N ILE A 94 0.27 6.58 -9.78
CA ILE A 94 -0.53 7.78 -9.51
C ILE A 94 0.36 8.82 -8.83
N LEU A 95 0.70 9.86 -9.60
CA LEU A 95 1.33 11.09 -9.13
C LEU A 95 0.26 12.19 -9.13
N THR A 96 -0.24 12.58 -7.97
CA THR A 96 -1.09 13.77 -7.88
C THR A 96 -0.56 14.72 -6.81
N LYS A 97 0.23 15.71 -7.28
CA LYS A 97 -0.22 17.10 -7.46
C LYS A 97 0.42 17.60 -8.77
N PRO A 98 -0.31 18.26 -9.69
CA PRO A 98 0.35 18.99 -10.76
C PRO A 98 1.17 20.11 -10.11
N VAL A 99 2.49 20.05 -10.27
CA VAL A 99 3.30 21.26 -10.11
C VAL A 99 2.98 22.08 -11.35
N ASN A 100 2.18 23.15 -11.18
CA ASN A 100 2.21 24.24 -12.13
C ASN A 100 3.66 24.73 -12.13
N ALA A 101 4.44 24.28 -13.10
CA ALA A 101 5.74 24.86 -13.40
C ALA A 101 5.47 26.24 -14.01
N THR A 102 5.13 27.19 -13.16
CA THR A 102 5.14 28.60 -13.54
C THR A 102 6.61 28.96 -13.72
N LYS A 103 6.95 29.24 -14.97
CA LYS A 103 8.26 29.70 -15.42
C LYS A 103 8.62 31.05 -14.82
#